data_AF-A0A7I8D1V2-F1
#
_entry.id   AF-A0A7I8D1V2-F1
#
_cell.length_a   1.000
_cell.length_b   1.000
_cell.length_c   1.000
_cell.angle_alpha   90.00
_cell.angle_beta   90.00
_cell.angle_gamma   90.00
#
_symmetry.space_group_name_H-M   'P 1'
#
loop_
_entity.id
_entity.type
_entity.pdbx_description
1 polymer ?
#
loop_
_entity_poly.entity_id
_entity_poly.type
_entity_poly.pdbx_seq_one_letter_code
_entity_poly.pdbx_strand_id
1 'polypeptide(L)'
;MLQKAIVSEELARRLALSANPSRISEKWGFREKQRVFAQAVATLPIRQFHATILYLWSDGTATVKFDFDIPFDAERELVKSGRVDLHYLTRLPS
;
A
#
# COMPACT_ATOMS: atom_id res chain seq x y z
N MET A 1 -3.13 13.03 -35.67
CA MET A 1 -2.09 13.84 -35.00
C MET A 1 -1.87 13.27 -33.61
N LEU A 2 -0.66 12.79 -33.27
CA LEU A 2 -0.35 12.39 -31.89
C LEU A 2 -0.03 13.65 -31.08
N GLN A 3 -0.89 14.00 -30.13
CA GLN A 3 -0.56 14.98 -29.09
C GLN A 3 0.56 14.37 -28.21
N LYS A 4 1.79 14.85 -28.38
CA LYS A 4 2.87 14.57 -27.43
C LYS A 4 2.55 15.34 -26.15
N ALA A 5 2.02 14.64 -25.14
CA ALA A 5 1.89 15.19 -23.81
C ALA A 5 3.28 15.57 -23.30
N ILE A 6 3.49 16.85 -22.98
CA ILE A 6 4.71 17.33 -22.33
C ILE A 6 4.63 16.84 -20.89
N VAL A 7 5.20 15.66 -20.63
CA VAL A 7 5.32 15.11 -19.29
C VAL A 7 6.36 15.96 -18.55
N SER A 8 5.92 16.68 -17.52
CA SER A 8 6.83 17.41 -16.62
C SER A 8 7.88 16.45 -16.06
N GLU A 9 9.13 16.90 -15.89
CA GLU A 9 10.23 16.07 -15.35
C GLU A 9 9.87 15.48 -13.98
N GLU A 10 9.09 16.20 -13.17
CA GLU A 10 8.55 15.73 -11.90
C GLU A 10 7.55 14.57 -12.08
N LEU A 11 6.67 14.65 -13.09
CA LEU A 11 5.75 13.57 -13.42
C LEU A 11 6.52 12.34 -13.93
N ALA A 12 7.55 12.53 -14.74
CA ALA A 12 8.43 11.46 -15.20
C ALA A 12 9.15 10.75 -14.04
N ARG A 13 9.67 11.51 -13.05
CA ARG A 13 10.28 10.94 -11.83
C ARG A 13 9.28 10.15 -11.00
N ARG A 14 8.06 10.67 -10.81
CA ARG A 14 6.99 9.95 -10.09
C ARG A 14 6.59 8.66 -10.78
N LEU A 15 6.46 8.68 -12.10
CA LEU A 15 6.19 7.50 -12.91
C LEU A 15 7.34 6.48 -12.81
N ALA A 16 8.59 6.92 -12.88
CA ALA A 16 9.75 6.04 -12.72
C ALA A 16 9.81 5.38 -11.31
N LEU A 17 9.52 6.14 -10.25
CA LEU A 17 9.41 5.60 -8.89
C LEU A 17 8.27 4.59 -8.73
N SER A 18 7.16 4.80 -9.42
CA SER A 18 6.06 3.81 -9.46
C SER A 18 6.40 2.56 -10.25
N ALA A 19 7.28 2.68 -11.26
CA ALA A 19 7.73 1.55 -12.07
C ALA A 19 8.77 0.68 -11.35
N ASN A 20 9.65 1.30 -10.54
CA ASN A 20 10.69 0.60 -9.77
C ASN A 20 10.74 1.13 -8.33
N PRO A 21 9.77 0.75 -7.49
CA PRO A 21 9.72 1.22 -6.12
C PRO A 21 10.88 0.63 -5.32
N SER A 22 11.57 1.50 -4.57
CA SER A 22 12.62 1.12 -3.65
C SER A 22 12.07 0.92 -2.24
N ARG A 23 12.75 0.08 -1.46
CA ARG A 23 12.44 -0.11 -0.05
C ARG A 23 12.86 1.11 0.76
N ILE A 24 12.01 1.57 1.66
CA ILE A 24 12.23 2.73 2.53
C ILE A 24 11.91 2.39 3.99
N SER A 25 12.44 3.17 4.93
CA SER A 25 12.24 2.91 6.37
C SER A 25 10.96 3.52 6.94
N GLU A 26 10.50 4.64 6.38
CA GLU A 26 9.33 5.38 6.85
C GLU A 26 8.63 6.12 5.70
N LYS A 27 7.29 6.15 5.73
CA LYS A 27 6.46 6.98 4.85
C LYS A 27 5.13 7.31 5.50
N TRP A 28 4.74 8.58 5.48
CA TRP A 28 3.46 9.06 6.05
C TRP A 28 3.24 8.61 7.51
N GLY A 29 4.32 8.48 8.28
CA GLY A 29 4.29 8.00 9.66
C GLY A 29 4.04 6.49 9.82
N PHE A 30 4.10 5.71 8.73
CA PHE A 30 4.22 4.26 8.78
C PHE A 30 5.69 3.85 8.82
N ARG A 31 6.00 2.80 9.59
CA ARG A 31 7.34 2.23 9.72
C ARG A 31 7.33 0.72 9.54
N GLU A 32 8.48 0.17 9.18
CA GLU A 32 8.66 -1.29 9.20
C GLU A 32 8.46 -1.85 10.61
N LYS A 33 7.97 -3.09 10.69
CA LYS A 33 7.63 -3.81 11.93
C LYS A 33 6.51 -3.19 12.76
N GLN A 34 5.84 -2.15 12.24
CA GLN A 34 4.70 -1.53 12.90
C GLN A 34 3.44 -2.39 12.76
N ARG A 35 2.63 -2.41 13.83
CA ARG A 35 1.30 -3.01 13.85
C ARG A 35 0.28 -2.06 13.23
N VAL A 36 -0.57 -2.60 12.36
CA VAL A 36 -1.57 -1.84 11.59
C VAL A 36 -2.87 -2.64 11.47
N PHE A 37 -3.95 -1.94 11.12
CA PHE A 37 -5.16 -2.54 10.60
C PHE A 37 -5.21 -2.33 9.09
N ALA A 38 -5.55 -3.37 8.33
CA ALA A 38 -5.97 -3.24 6.94
C ALA A 38 -7.49 -3.21 6.87
N GLN A 39 -8.06 -2.26 6.11
CA GLN A 39 -9.51 -2.08 5.99
C GLN A 39 -9.98 -2.42 4.58
N ALA A 40 -10.78 -3.48 4.46
CA ALA A 40 -11.48 -3.82 3.22
C ALA A 40 -12.82 -3.09 3.20
N VAL A 41 -12.99 -2.18 2.24
CA VAL A 41 -14.07 -1.19 2.11
C VAL A 41 -14.92 -1.35 0.85
N ALA A 42 -14.57 -2.25 -0.08
CA ALA A 42 -15.30 -2.40 -1.35
C ALA A 42 -16.73 -2.92 -1.17
N THR A 43 -17.02 -3.60 -0.07
CA THR A 43 -18.36 -4.12 0.25
C THR A 43 -18.71 -3.87 1.71
N LEU A 44 -19.96 -3.52 1.99
CA LEU A 44 -20.47 -3.47 3.36
C LEU A 44 -20.80 -4.87 3.88
N PRO A 45 -20.54 -5.17 5.16
CA PRO A 45 -19.90 -4.30 6.16
C PRO A 45 -18.38 -4.18 5.94
N ILE A 46 -17.82 -3.01 6.30
CA ILE A 46 -16.36 -2.79 6.29
C ILE A 46 -15.71 -3.81 7.22
N ARG A 47 -14.68 -4.52 6.72
CA ARG A 47 -13.94 -5.51 7.49
C ARG A 47 -12.54 -4.99 7.81
N GLN A 48 -12.05 -5.29 9.00
CA GLN A 48 -10.73 -4.88 9.46
C GLN A 48 -9.90 -6.11 9.81
N PHE A 49 -8.63 -6.11 9.42
CA PHE A 49 -7.71 -7.21 9.63
C PHE A 49 -6.43 -6.71 10.28
N HIS A 50 -5.99 -7.40 11.34
CA HIS A 50 -4.72 -7.09 11.97
C HIS A 50 -3.55 -7.54 11.10
N ALA A 51 -2.55 -6.68 10.95
CA ALA A 51 -1.36 -6.97 10.19
C ALA A 51 -0.12 -6.27 10.75
N THR A 52 1.05 -6.75 10.33
CA THR A 52 2.36 -6.14 10.59
C THR A 52 3.01 -5.75 9.28
N ILE A 53 3.51 -4.52 9.20
CA ILE A 53 4.29 -4.07 8.04
C ILE A 53 5.65 -4.79 8.06
N LEU A 54 5.98 -5.52 7.00
CA LEU A 54 7.31 -6.11 6.81
C LEU A 54 8.24 -5.13 6.09
N TYR A 55 7.78 -4.60 4.96
CA TYR A 55 8.53 -3.70 4.09
C TYR A 55 7.68 -2.53 3.63
N LEU A 56 8.27 -1.35 3.56
CA LEU A 56 7.65 -0.15 2.99
C LEU A 56 8.28 0.18 1.65
N TRP A 57 7.44 0.62 0.71
CA TRP A 57 7.85 0.93 -0.66
C TRP A 57 7.64 2.41 -0.98
N SER A 58 8.54 2.97 -1.78
CA SER A 58 8.53 4.39 -2.17
C SER A 58 7.28 4.82 -2.93
N ASP A 59 6.59 3.89 -3.58
CA ASP A 59 5.32 4.11 -4.29
C ASP A 59 4.11 4.34 -3.37
N GLY A 60 4.26 4.13 -2.06
CA GLY A 60 3.14 4.24 -1.12
C GLY A 60 2.40 2.93 -0.88
N THR A 61 3.04 1.80 -1.19
CA THR A 61 2.56 0.47 -0.83
C THR A 61 3.42 -0.16 0.27
N ALA A 62 2.90 -1.22 0.89
CA ALA A 62 3.58 -1.98 1.92
C ALA A 62 3.41 -3.47 1.68
N THR A 63 4.44 -4.25 1.97
CA THR A 63 4.30 -5.69 2.15
C THR A 63 3.93 -5.93 3.60
N VAL A 64 2.76 -6.52 3.83
CA VAL A 64 2.24 -6.77 5.18
C VAL A 64 2.07 -8.26 5.42
N LYS A 65 2.18 -8.67 6.68
CA LYS A 65 1.81 -10.00 7.15
C LYS A 65 0.55 -9.88 7.98
N PHE A 66 -0.53 -10.52 7.54
CA PHE A 66 -1.76 -10.65 8.33
C PHE A 66 -1.56 -11.66 9.47
N ASP A 67 -2.25 -11.44 10.59
CA ASP A 67 -2.17 -12.32 11.75
C ASP A 67 -2.83 -13.68 11.53
N PHE A 68 -3.91 -13.68 10.76
CA PHE A 68 -4.72 -14.84 10.41
C PHE A 68 -5.02 -14.82 8.92
N ASP A 69 -5.44 -15.97 8.40
CA ASP A 69 -5.96 -16.07 7.05
C ASP A 69 -7.18 -15.16 6.89
N ILE A 70 -7.16 -14.32 5.86
CA ILE A 70 -8.26 -13.43 5.53
C ILE A 70 -9.11 -14.03 4.42
N PRO A 71 -10.43 -13.75 4.37
CA PRO A 71 -11.28 -14.19 3.28
C PRO A 71 -10.75 -13.76 1.91
N PHE A 72 -10.82 -14.65 0.91
CA PHE A 72 -10.27 -14.44 -0.44
C PHE A 72 -10.76 -13.15 -1.12
N ASP A 73 -12.02 -12.79 -0.89
CA ASP A 73 -12.63 -11.57 -1.40
C ASP A 73 -11.98 -10.31 -0.79
N ALA A 74 -11.64 -10.34 0.50
CA ALA A 74 -10.92 -9.26 1.17
C ALA A 74 -9.45 -9.20 0.75
N GLU A 75 -8.80 -10.37 0.57
CA GLU A 75 -7.43 -10.44 0.07
C GLU A 75 -7.30 -9.81 -1.32
N ARG A 76 -8.19 -10.16 -2.25
CA ARG A 76 -8.18 -9.62 -3.62
C ARG A 76 -8.38 -8.11 -3.67
N GLU A 77 -9.06 -7.55 -2.68
CA GLU A 77 -9.25 -6.12 -2.55
C GLU A 77 -7.99 -5.43 -2.01
N LEU A 78 -7.47 -5.93 -0.89
CA LEU A 78 -6.38 -5.31 -0.14
C LEU A 78 -5.02 -5.51 -0.82
N VAL A 79 -4.79 -6.69 -1.40
CA VAL A 79 -3.48 -7.12 -1.88
C VAL A 79 -3.43 -7.06 -3.40
N LYS A 80 -2.58 -6.19 -3.92
CA LYS A 80 -2.25 -6.08 -5.34
C LYS A 80 -0.78 -6.39 -5.55
N SER A 81 -0.49 -7.45 -6.30
CA SER A 81 0.88 -7.92 -6.56
C SER A 81 1.69 -8.17 -5.26
N GLY A 82 1.04 -8.71 -4.22
CA GLY A 82 1.68 -8.99 -2.93
C GLY A 82 1.91 -7.76 -2.04
N ARG A 83 1.31 -6.61 -2.37
CA ARG A 83 1.43 -5.37 -1.61
C ARG A 83 0.07 -4.76 -1.30
N VAL A 84 -0.01 -4.02 -0.20
CA VAL A 84 -1.20 -3.30 0.25
C VAL A 84 -0.92 -1.80 0.16
N ASP A 85 -1.86 -1.04 -0.36
CA ASP A 85 -1.76 0.43 -0.39
C ASP A 85 -1.83 0.97 1.04
N LEU A 86 -0.94 1.91 1.39
CA LEU A 86 -0.94 2.55 2.70
C LEU A 86 -2.27 3.25 3.02
N HIS A 87 -3.03 3.65 1.99
CA HIS A 87 -4.37 4.24 2.16
C HIS A 87 -5.36 3.29 2.84
N TYR A 88 -5.22 1.98 2.65
CA TYR A 88 -6.07 0.98 3.32
C TYR A 88 -5.55 0.59 4.70
N LEU A 89 -4.43 1.16 5.14
CA LEU A 89 -3.82 0.86 6.42
C LEU A 89 -4.15 1.96 7.45
N THR A 90 -4.51 1.53 8.65
CA THR A 90 -4.67 2.40 9.81
C THR A 90 -3.60 2.07 10.83
N ARG A 91 -2.92 3.11 11.32
CA ARG A 91 -1.89 3.00 12.36
C ARG A 91 -2.58 2.71 13.70
N LEU A 92 -2.06 1.72 14.42
CA LEU A 92 -2.42 1.54 15.82
C LEU A 92 -1.69 2.59 16.66
N PRO A 93 -2.37 3.25 17.61
CA PRO A 93 -1.69 4.08 18.60
C PRO A 93 -0.71 3.19 19.37
N SER A 94 0.53 3.66 19.47
CA SER A 94 1.61 3.06 20.26
C SER A 94 1.39 3.24 21.75
#